data_AF-A0A6M5YW84-F1
#
_entry.id   AF-A0A6M5YW84-F1
#
_cell.length_a   1.000
_cell.length_b   1.000
_cell.length_c   1.000
_cell.angle_alpha   90.00
_cell.angle_beta   90.00
_cell.angle_gamma   90.00
#
_symmetry.space_group_name_H-M   'P 1'
#
loop_
_entity.id
_entity.type
_entity.pdbx_description
1 polymer ?
#
loop_
_entity_poly.entity_id
_entity_poly.type
_entity_poly.pdbx_seq_one_letter_code
_entity_poly.pdbx_strand_id
1 'polypeptide(L)'
;MPLALGVLRYAVARYVESTGPSRNVPYPHAWRYRDDVIDAVNYDVPYDRFVREQIAGGLLPAYPTAERDRLLTATGFLARGVKDVNQRFKVRFVMDNVDEQIDAGTRWVFGLTVSCAVSRPQV
;
A
#
# COMPACT_ATOMS: atom_id res chain seq x y z
N MET A 1 -13.68 12.77 21.60
CA MET A 1 -14.04 11.43 21.09
C MET A 1 -14.17 11.30 19.55
N PRO A 2 -13.59 12.16 18.66
CA PRO A 2 -13.57 11.88 17.21
C PRO A 2 -12.38 11.01 16.75
N LEU A 3 -11.23 11.05 17.44
CA LEU A 3 -10.00 10.34 17.04
C LEU A 3 -10.15 8.80 17.00
N ALA A 4 -10.96 8.20 17.88
CA ALA A 4 -11.09 6.75 17.96
C ALA A 4 -11.81 6.13 16.73
N LEU A 5 -12.74 6.88 16.12
CA LEU A 5 -13.46 6.42 14.92
C LEU A 5 -12.64 6.61 13.65
N GLY A 6 -11.82 7.67 13.60
CA GLY A 6 -10.83 7.89 12.54
C GLY A 6 -9.84 6.72 12.49
N VAL A 7 -9.17 6.43 13.61
CA VAL A 7 -8.17 5.36 13.68
C VAL A 7 -8.70 4.02 13.15
N LEU A 8 -9.93 3.60 13.48
CA LEU A 8 -10.46 2.32 12.98
C LEU A 8 -10.62 2.25 11.45
N ARG A 9 -10.85 3.38 10.78
CA ARG A 9 -10.98 3.46 9.31
C ARG A 9 -9.62 3.41 8.59
N TYR A 10 -8.56 3.97 9.19
CA TYR A 10 -7.21 4.01 8.60
C TYR A 10 -6.27 2.93 9.15
N ALA A 11 -6.59 2.28 10.28
CA ALA A 11 -5.71 1.38 11.04
C ALA A 11 -5.20 0.15 10.29
N VAL A 12 -5.79 -0.17 9.13
CA VAL A 12 -5.37 -1.31 8.30
C VAL A 12 -4.55 -0.87 7.09
N ALA A 13 -4.20 0.43 6.98
CA ALA A 13 -3.25 0.91 5.98
C ALA A 13 -1.86 0.29 6.25
N ARG A 14 -1.40 -0.55 5.32
CA ARG A 14 -0.17 -1.36 5.43
C ARG A 14 1.07 -0.50 5.60
N TYR A 15 1.78 -0.64 6.73
CA TYR A 15 3.14 -0.11 6.93
C TYR A 15 4.16 -1.25 7.11
N VAL A 16 5.26 -1.18 6.36
CA VAL A 16 6.40 -2.09 6.45
C VAL A 16 7.69 -1.33 6.17
N GLU A 17 8.76 -1.64 6.92
CA GLU A 17 10.08 -0.99 6.79
C GLU A 17 11.04 -1.75 5.86
N SER A 18 10.70 -2.99 5.47
CA SER A 18 11.55 -3.84 4.64
C SER A 18 10.77 -4.92 3.90
N THR A 19 11.44 -5.65 3.00
CA THR A 19 10.80 -6.65 2.15
C THR A 19 10.43 -7.94 2.87
N GLY A 20 11.14 -8.37 3.92
CA GLY A 20 10.77 -9.50 4.79
C GLY A 20 11.47 -10.85 4.55
N PRO A 21 11.31 -11.52 3.38
CA PRO A 21 11.79 -12.88 3.10
C PRO A 21 13.31 -13.10 3.18
N SER A 22 13.75 -14.23 2.62
CA SER A 22 15.12 -14.74 2.59
C SER A 22 16.23 -13.68 2.40
N ARG A 23 15.97 -12.63 1.62
CA ARG A 23 16.76 -11.41 1.60
C ARG A 23 15.90 -10.21 2.01
N ASN A 24 16.16 -9.72 3.22
CA ASN A 24 15.46 -8.57 3.77
C ASN A 24 16.10 -7.26 3.30
N VAL A 25 15.44 -6.54 2.39
CA VAL A 25 15.90 -5.26 1.85
C VAL A 25 15.11 -4.15 2.52
N PRO A 26 15.78 -3.14 3.13
CA PRO A 26 15.07 -2.02 3.75
C PRO A 26 14.39 -1.15 2.68
N TYR A 27 13.29 -0.51 3.07
CA TYR A 27 12.63 0.57 2.34
C TYR A 27 13.10 1.91 2.91
N PRO A 28 14.14 2.57 2.35
CA PRO A 28 14.79 3.72 2.99
C PRO A 28 13.87 4.93 3.20
N HIS A 29 12.77 4.99 2.46
CA HIS A 29 11.79 6.08 2.50
C HIS A 29 10.41 5.61 2.98
N ALA A 30 10.32 4.45 3.67
CA ALA A 30 9.04 3.94 4.19
C ALA A 30 8.36 4.94 5.14
N TRP A 31 9.14 5.66 5.94
CA TRP A 31 8.66 6.67 6.89
C TRP A 31 7.75 7.72 6.25
N ARG A 32 7.99 8.11 4.99
CA ARG A 32 7.16 9.11 4.29
C ARG A 32 5.69 8.70 4.21
N TYR A 33 5.44 7.42 4.03
CA TYR A 33 4.08 6.93 3.99
C TYR A 33 3.45 6.75 5.35
N ARG A 34 4.23 6.32 6.35
CA ARG A 34 3.72 6.33 7.73
C ARG A 34 3.23 7.72 8.08
N ASP A 35 4.04 8.73 7.77
CA ASP A 35 3.71 10.12 8.06
C ASP A 35 2.50 10.59 7.23
N ASP A 36 2.40 10.23 5.94
CA ASP A 36 1.21 10.50 5.11
C ASP A 36 -0.09 9.87 5.66
N VAL A 37 -0.03 8.64 6.17
CA VAL A 37 -1.19 7.99 6.84
C VAL A 37 -1.54 8.68 8.15
N ILE A 38 -0.54 9.05 8.96
CA ILE A 38 -0.74 9.78 10.21
C ILE A 38 -1.40 11.14 9.93
N ASP A 39 -0.92 11.86 8.92
CA ASP A 39 -1.48 13.15 8.50
C ASP A 39 -2.91 12.97 7.99
N ALA A 40 -3.20 11.94 7.19
CA ALA A 40 -4.55 11.66 6.71
C ALA A 40 -5.55 11.44 7.88
N VAL A 41 -5.11 10.78 8.94
CA VAL A 41 -5.89 10.59 10.17
C VAL A 41 -6.05 11.92 10.92
N ASN A 42 -4.97 12.67 11.11
CA ASN A 42 -4.97 13.92 11.86
C ASN A 42 -5.82 15.02 11.20
N TYR A 43 -5.91 15.02 9.87
CA TYR A 43 -6.71 15.95 9.09
C TYR A 43 -8.10 15.43 8.72
N ASP A 44 -8.52 14.27 9.26
CA ASP A 44 -9.83 13.66 9.00
C ASP A 44 -10.15 13.52 7.49
N VAL A 45 -9.14 13.12 6.69
CA VAL A 45 -9.29 12.99 5.22
C VAL A 45 -10.40 11.99 4.89
N PRO A 46 -11.44 12.33 4.10
CA PRO A 46 -12.54 11.41 3.82
C PRO A 46 -12.07 10.02 3.38
N TYR A 47 -12.67 8.96 3.93
CA TYR A 47 -12.18 7.58 3.72
C TYR A 47 -12.16 7.18 2.23
N ASP A 48 -13.16 7.59 1.45
CA ASP A 48 -13.21 7.34 0.01
C ASP A 48 -12.08 8.05 -0.75
N ARG A 49 -11.74 9.28 -0.31
CA ARG A 49 -10.59 10.03 -0.81
C ARG A 49 -9.30 9.30 -0.46
N PHE A 50 -9.12 8.92 0.80
CA PHE A 50 -7.96 8.17 1.25
C PHE A 50 -7.78 6.88 0.44
N VAL A 51 -8.83 6.07 0.27
CA VAL A 51 -8.77 4.84 -0.56
C VAL A 51 -8.33 5.12 -2.00
N ARG A 52 -8.86 6.19 -2.60
CA ARG A 52 -8.51 6.59 -3.96
C ARG A 52 -7.05 7.02 -4.08
N GLU A 53 -6.52 7.76 -3.11
CA GLU A 53 -5.12 8.21 -3.10
C GLU A 53 -4.14 7.04 -2.98
N GLN A 54 -4.51 6.01 -2.22
CA GLN A 54 -3.70 4.82 -1.98
C GLN A 54 -3.59 3.90 -3.20
N ILE A 55 -4.66 3.81 -4.00
CA ILE A 55 -4.73 2.93 -5.18
C ILE A 55 -4.33 3.67 -6.46
N ALA A 56 -4.71 4.95 -6.58
CA ALA A 56 -4.62 5.72 -7.82
C ALA A 56 -3.95 7.08 -7.67
N GLY A 57 -3.26 7.37 -6.56
CA GLY A 57 -2.68 8.69 -6.28
C GLY A 57 -1.81 9.23 -7.42
N GLY A 58 -0.95 8.40 -8.03
CA GLY A 58 -0.12 8.78 -9.18
C GLY A 58 -0.89 9.15 -10.46
N LEU A 59 -2.19 8.82 -10.54
CA LEU A 59 -3.08 9.12 -11.67
C LEU A 59 -4.01 10.32 -11.39
N LEU A 60 -4.07 10.80 -10.15
CA LEU A 60 -4.94 11.91 -9.79
C LEU A 60 -4.36 13.26 -10.26
N PRO A 61 -5.19 14.20 -10.72
CA PRO A 61 -4.74 15.55 -11.02
C PRO A 61 -4.24 16.22 -9.73
N ALA A 62 -3.04 16.79 -9.78
CA ALA A 62 -2.37 17.31 -8.61
C ALA A 62 -1.62 18.60 -8.93
N TYR A 63 -1.93 19.67 -8.18
CA TYR A 63 -1.26 20.95 -8.24
C TYR A 63 -1.39 21.63 -6.88
N PRO A 64 -0.32 22.22 -6.30
CA PRO A 64 1.05 22.35 -6.81
C PRO A 64 1.85 21.02 -6.75
N THR A 65 3.12 21.03 -7.17
CA THR A 65 4.01 19.84 -7.19
C THR A 65 4.05 19.07 -5.86
N ALA A 66 3.95 19.76 -4.73
CA ALA A 66 3.92 19.13 -3.41
C ALA A 66 2.73 18.15 -3.24
N GLU A 67 1.56 18.48 -3.79
CA GLU A 67 0.38 17.59 -3.79
C GLU A 67 0.68 16.31 -4.59
N ARG A 68 1.37 16.46 -5.74
CA ARG A 68 1.76 15.33 -6.59
C ARG A 68 2.71 14.39 -5.85
N ASP A 69 3.70 14.93 -5.14
CA ASP A 69 4.66 14.13 -4.38
C ASP A 69 4.01 13.40 -3.20
N ARG A 70 3.03 14.03 -2.53
CA ARG A 70 2.19 13.39 -1.51
C ARG A 70 1.40 12.23 -2.10
N LEU A 71 0.72 12.43 -3.22
CA LEU A 71 -0.08 11.39 -3.87
C LEU A 71 0.76 10.21 -4.39
N LEU A 72 2.00 10.46 -4.83
CA LEU A 72 2.95 9.40 -5.14
C LEU A 72 3.37 8.61 -3.88
N THR A 73 3.52 9.30 -2.75
CA THR A 73 3.82 8.68 -1.46
C THR A 73 2.68 7.77 -0.98
N ALA A 74 1.43 8.24 -1.10
CA ALA A 74 0.20 7.48 -0.80
C ALA A 74 0.11 6.21 -1.67
N THR A 75 0.35 6.34 -2.98
CA THR A 75 0.36 5.21 -3.94
C THR A 75 1.40 4.14 -3.60
N GLY A 76 2.40 4.49 -2.78
CA GLY A 76 3.38 3.53 -2.28
C GLY A 76 2.76 2.35 -1.51
N PHE A 77 1.48 2.42 -1.12
CA PHE A 77 0.72 1.29 -0.56
C PHE A 77 0.86 0.03 -1.42
N LEU A 78 0.77 0.19 -2.75
CA LEU A 78 0.94 -0.90 -3.72
C LEU A 78 2.41 -1.32 -3.87
N ALA A 79 3.34 -0.40 -3.67
CA ALA A 79 4.77 -0.67 -3.84
C ALA A 79 5.39 -1.39 -2.64
N ARG A 80 4.86 -1.16 -1.44
CA ARG A 80 5.34 -1.76 -0.18
C ARG A 80 4.73 -3.14 0.00
N GLY A 81 5.56 -4.10 0.38
CA GLY A 81 5.31 -5.51 0.04
C GLY A 81 6.16 -6.47 0.82
N VAL A 82 5.63 -7.66 1.13
CA VAL A 82 6.48 -8.83 1.24
C VAL A 82 6.97 -9.09 -0.18
N LYS A 83 8.29 -9.14 -0.39
CA LYS A 83 8.87 -9.38 -1.72
C LYS A 83 10.00 -10.38 -1.62
N ASP A 84 9.87 -11.50 -2.33
CA ASP A 84 10.99 -12.41 -2.52
C ASP A 84 11.93 -11.86 -3.59
N VAL A 85 12.84 -10.97 -3.18
CA VAL A 85 13.83 -10.35 -4.06
C VAL A 85 14.89 -11.33 -4.59
N ASN A 86 14.91 -12.57 -4.08
CA ASN A 86 15.78 -13.65 -4.58
C ASN A 86 15.10 -14.48 -5.68
N GLN A 87 13.81 -14.23 -5.97
CA GLN A 87 13.08 -14.91 -7.03
C GLN A 87 13.75 -14.68 -8.39
N ARG A 88 14.22 -15.76 -9.02
CA ARG A 88 14.92 -15.71 -10.31
C ARG A 88 13.97 -15.65 -11.49
N PHE A 89 12.75 -16.17 -11.34
CA PHE A 89 11.74 -16.13 -12.40
C PHE A 89 10.96 -14.82 -12.33
N LYS A 90 11.27 -13.88 -13.24
CA LYS A 90 10.63 -12.54 -13.26
C LYS A 90 9.10 -12.62 -13.31
N VAL A 91 8.54 -13.54 -14.09
CA VAL A 91 7.07 -13.68 -14.19
C VAL A 91 6.48 -14.08 -12.84
N ARG A 92 7.07 -15.06 -12.15
CA ARG A 92 6.62 -15.44 -10.81
C ARG A 92 6.78 -14.30 -9.81
N PHE A 93 7.89 -13.57 -9.84
CA PHE A 93 8.05 -12.39 -8.98
C PHE A 93 6.93 -11.37 -9.20
N VAL A 94 6.59 -11.04 -10.45
CA VAL A 94 5.50 -10.10 -10.76
C VAL A 94 4.17 -10.64 -10.23
N MET A 95 3.86 -11.91 -10.47
CA MET A 95 2.62 -12.53 -10.00
C MET A 95 2.52 -12.58 -8.47
N ASP A 96 3.59 -12.94 -7.78
CA ASP A 96 3.64 -12.93 -6.31
C ASP A 96 3.38 -11.51 -5.76
N ASN A 97 3.88 -10.47 -6.43
CA ASN A 97 3.60 -9.08 -6.06
C ASN A 97 2.14 -8.67 -6.32
N VAL A 98 1.54 -9.19 -7.40
CA VAL A 98 0.12 -8.94 -7.72
C VAL A 98 -0.77 -9.61 -6.67
N ASP A 99 -0.51 -10.88 -6.35
CA ASP A 99 -1.26 -11.64 -5.34
C ASP A 99 -1.20 -10.94 -3.97
N GLU A 100 -0.01 -10.49 -3.58
CA GLU A 100 0.22 -9.72 -2.34
C GLU A 100 -0.56 -8.39 -2.33
N GLN A 101 -0.60 -7.66 -3.45
CA GLN A 101 -1.36 -6.41 -3.57
C GLN A 101 -2.88 -6.66 -3.48
N ILE A 102 -3.38 -7.71 -4.13
CA ILE A 102 -4.79 -8.10 -4.12
C ILE A 102 -5.22 -8.48 -2.71
N ASP A 103 -4.46 -9.34 -2.03
CA ASP A 103 -4.79 -9.78 -0.68
C ASP A 103 -4.71 -8.62 0.32
N ALA A 104 -3.66 -7.79 0.26
CA ALA A 104 -3.53 -6.61 1.14
C ALA A 104 -4.65 -5.58 0.90
N GLY A 105 -4.96 -5.28 -0.37
CA GLY A 105 -6.03 -4.34 -0.73
C GLY A 105 -7.41 -4.85 -0.29
N THR A 106 -7.68 -6.14 -0.50
CA THR A 106 -8.98 -6.73 -0.17
C THR A 106 -9.20 -6.84 1.34
N ARG A 107 -8.16 -7.17 2.11
CA ARG A 107 -8.21 -7.16 3.58
C ARG A 107 -8.46 -5.77 4.13
N TRP A 108 -7.80 -4.77 3.55
CA TRP A 108 -7.94 -3.39 4.03
C TRP A 108 -9.27 -2.75 3.65
N VAL A 109 -9.67 -2.81 2.37
CA VAL A 109 -10.85 -2.08 1.88
C VAL A 109 -12.14 -2.84 2.20
N PHE A 110 -12.12 -4.17 2.09
CA PHE A 110 -13.34 -4.99 2.22
C PHE A 110 -13.38 -5.82 3.50
N GLY A 111 -12.29 -5.90 4.26
CA GLY A 111 -12.20 -6.81 5.41
C GLY A 111 -12.18 -8.29 5.01
N LEU A 112 -11.88 -8.60 3.74
CA LEU A 112 -11.93 -9.96 3.19
C LEU A 112 -10.52 -10.48 2.92
N THR A 113 -10.31 -11.78 3.13
CA THR A 113 -9.06 -12.44 2.75
C THR A 113 -9.24 -13.11 1.39
N VAL A 114 -8.33 -12.83 0.45
CA VAL A 114 -8.35 -13.42 -0.90
C VAL A 114 -6.99 -14.05 -1.18
N SER A 115 -6.49 -14.83 -0.22
CA SER A 115 -5.19 -15.49 -0.31
C SER A 115 -5.17 -16.69 -1.27
N CYS A 116 -6.33 -17.15 -1.72
CA CYS A 116 -6.46 -18.29 -2.62
C CYS A 116 -6.42 -17.92 -4.11
N ALA A 117 -6.45 -16.63 -4.45
CA ALA A 117 -6.35 -16.14 -5.83
C ALA A 117 -4.89 -16.11 -6.27
N VAL A 118 -4.24 -17.29 -6.34
CA VAL A 118 -2.83 -17.39 -6.75
C VAL A 118 -2.73 -17.23 -8.26
N SER A 119 -2.13 -16.14 -8.73
CA SER A 119 -1.86 -15.92 -10.15
C SER A 119 -0.68 -16.80 -10.59
N ARG A 120 -0.96 -18.06 -10.92
CA ARG A 120 0.08 -18.93 -11.50
C ARG A 120 0.36 -18.46 -12.93
N PRO A 121 1.63 -18.22 -13.31
CA PRO A 121 1.98 -18.05 -14.70
C PRO A 121 1.55 -19.29 -15.47
N GLN A 122 0.74 -19.11 -16.52
CA GLN A 122 0.56 -20.16 -17.51
C GLN A 122 1.93 -20.35 -18.19
N VAL A 123 2.45 -21.57 -18.11
CA VAL A 123 3.68 -21.98 -18.80
C VAL A 123 3.46 -21.87 -20.30
#